data_AF-A0A970BLK4-F1
#
_entry.id   AF-A0A970BLK4-F1
#
_cell.length_a   1.000
_cell.length_b   1.000
_cell.length_c   1.000
_cell.angle_alpha   90.00
_cell.angle_beta   90.00
_cell.angle_gamma   90.00
#
_symmetry.space_group_name_H-M   'P 1'
#
loop_
_entity.id
_entity.type
_entity.pdbx_description
1 polymer ?
#
loop_
_entity_poly.entity_id
_entity_poly.type
_entity_poly.pdbx_seq_one_letter_code
_entity_poly.pdbx_strand_id
1 'polypeptide(L)'
;MQNNKYKKLSEFYKEVYNSIPDKTEKITQAGSPRFYCRFYNGNTSVLGVYSENISETETFIYFSKVFNELNLNTPEIYAVSLDKTCYFIKDFGDDLLLNLLLKAKKGELDFENVISYYKKSLTALLKLQILAKNNIDFSKAFSIQKFDSQAILFDLNYFKYYFLNRSGVSFDEKLLQDDFEKLAFDLENQGAKLFMFRDFQARNILVQNEEVYFIDYQGGRLGAPEYDLVSLLYQAKADLPENIKLELKDFYFSELKKYFDLNKQDFDERFYKYAYLRVLQTFGAYGLRGLIEKKQHFVDSIPFAIKNLKNLMIFHPLSDEFAELKRVLNELVLSKKFDNKIFDEFTVQIFSFSFKKGLPEDLSGNGGGFVFDCRGIHNPGRYPEFKDKTGKDQQAIDFFKTKTDIDVFIENAKLSVNSTIENYIERGFNSLMISFGCTGGQHRSVYCAEAMAKYITEKFQVNVILRHREQE
;
A
#
# COMPACT_ATOMS: atom_id res chain seq x y z
N MET A 1 17.15 24.70 -5.47
CA MET A 1 17.62 23.77 -4.41
C MET A 1 17.99 22.39 -4.94
N GLN A 2 17.14 21.67 -5.70
CA GLN A 2 17.48 20.32 -6.21
C GLN A 2 18.75 20.29 -7.08
N ASN A 3 18.97 21.30 -7.94
CA ASN A 3 20.19 21.40 -8.74
C ASN A 3 21.48 21.48 -7.89
N ASN A 4 21.43 22.06 -6.69
CA ASN A 4 22.59 22.15 -5.81
C ASN A 4 22.93 20.78 -5.20
N LYS A 5 21.91 19.98 -4.84
CA LYS A 5 22.10 18.63 -4.26
C LYS A 5 22.75 17.68 -5.27
N TYR A 6 22.22 17.64 -6.49
CA TYR A 6 22.79 16.85 -7.58
C TYR A 6 24.21 17.28 -7.95
N LYS A 7 24.46 18.60 -8.03
CA LYS A 7 25.78 19.14 -8.31
C LYS A 7 26.79 18.68 -7.27
N LYS A 8 26.46 18.77 -5.97
CA LYS A 8 27.35 18.35 -4.88
C LYS A 8 27.67 16.85 -4.93
N LEU A 9 26.67 15.99 -5.19
CA LEU A 9 26.92 14.55 -5.38
C LEU A 9 27.77 14.25 -6.61
N SER A 10 27.57 15.00 -7.70
CA SER A 10 28.36 14.82 -8.93
C SER A 10 29.81 15.27 -8.74
N GLU A 11 30.05 16.34 -7.98
CA GLU A 11 31.39 16.79 -7.58
C GLU A 11 32.06 15.74 -6.68
N PHE A 12 31.33 15.23 -5.68
CA PHE A 12 31.83 14.15 -4.81
C PHE A 12 32.10 12.85 -5.58
N TYR A 13 31.29 12.50 -6.59
CA TYR A 13 31.57 11.37 -7.47
C TYR A 13 32.92 11.52 -8.19
N LYS A 14 33.18 12.70 -8.76
CA LYS A 14 34.45 12.99 -9.44
C LYS A 14 35.64 12.90 -8.50
N GLU A 15 35.49 13.37 -7.26
CA GLU A 15 36.51 13.27 -6.22
C GLU A 15 36.84 11.81 -5.86
N VAL A 16 35.81 10.98 -5.68
CA VAL A 16 35.98 9.57 -5.26
C VAL A 16 36.48 8.68 -6.39
N TYR A 17 35.92 8.83 -7.60
CA TYR A 17 36.16 7.90 -8.71
C TYR A 17 37.09 8.43 -9.80
N ASN A 18 37.60 9.67 -9.67
CA ASN A 18 38.45 10.34 -10.66
C ASN A 18 37.90 10.26 -12.11
N SER A 19 36.59 10.24 -12.26
CA SER A 19 35.89 10.04 -13.52
C SER A 19 34.50 10.68 -13.51
N ILE A 20 33.86 10.73 -14.67
CA ILE A 20 32.48 11.19 -14.85
C ILE A 20 31.63 9.93 -15.07
N PRO A 21 30.44 9.82 -14.45
CA PRO A 21 29.54 8.71 -14.72
C PRO A 21 29.06 8.71 -16.18
N ASP A 22 28.84 7.54 -16.76
CA ASP A 22 28.28 7.40 -18.11
C ASP A 22 26.84 7.91 -18.16
N LYS A 23 26.09 7.65 -17.09
CA LYS A 23 24.70 8.04 -16.91
C LYS A 23 24.43 8.29 -15.43
N THR A 24 23.51 9.21 -15.16
CA THR A 24 22.93 9.37 -13.83
C THR A 24 21.42 9.22 -13.89
N GLU A 25 20.84 8.70 -12.81
CA GLU A 25 19.40 8.55 -12.65
C GLU A 25 18.99 9.04 -11.27
N LYS A 26 18.06 9.99 -11.23
CA LYS A 26 17.50 10.45 -9.96
C LYS A 26 16.48 9.43 -9.45
N ILE A 27 16.68 8.94 -8.23
CA ILE A 27 15.70 8.07 -7.57
C ILE A 27 14.76 8.93 -6.74
N THR A 28 13.46 8.82 -7.03
CA THR A 28 12.44 9.58 -6.31
C THR A 28 11.88 8.73 -5.17
N GLN A 29 12.23 9.08 -3.93
CA GLN A 29 11.66 8.45 -2.73
C GLN A 29 10.59 9.38 -2.13
N ALA A 30 9.34 8.92 -2.08
CA ALA A 30 8.24 9.70 -1.54
C ALA A 30 8.45 9.98 -0.03
N GLY A 31 8.52 11.25 0.35
CA GLY A 31 8.54 11.67 1.76
C GLY A 31 9.91 11.68 2.45
N SER A 32 10.99 11.25 1.79
CA SER A 32 12.35 11.35 2.34
C SER A 32 12.93 12.76 2.11
N PRO A 33 13.57 13.38 3.11
CA PRO A 33 14.33 14.62 2.92
C PRO A 33 15.65 14.39 2.17
N ARG A 34 16.11 13.13 2.09
CA ARG A 34 17.34 12.73 1.40
C ARG A 34 17.14 12.75 -0.11
N PHE A 35 18.20 13.12 -0.81
CA PHE A 35 18.25 13.09 -2.26
C PHE A 35 19.09 11.90 -2.71
N TYR A 36 18.53 11.06 -3.58
CA TYR A 36 19.18 9.86 -4.09
C TYR A 36 19.45 10.00 -5.59
N CYS A 37 20.64 9.59 -6.01
CA CYS A 37 21.02 9.55 -7.41
C CYS A 37 21.88 8.31 -7.66
N ARG A 38 21.46 7.50 -8.63
CA ARG A 38 22.24 6.38 -9.14
C ARG A 38 23.24 6.89 -10.17
N PHE A 39 24.47 6.41 -10.08
CA PHE A 39 25.57 6.73 -10.98
C PHE A 39 26.02 5.44 -11.67
N TYR A 40 26.03 5.44 -13.00
CA TYR A 40 26.42 4.29 -13.82
C TYR A 40 27.85 4.44 -14.32
N ASN A 41 28.61 3.34 -14.30
CA ASN A 41 29.92 3.20 -14.91
C ASN A 41 30.02 1.82 -15.56
N GLY A 42 29.88 1.77 -16.88
CA GLY A 42 29.67 0.56 -17.66
C GLY A 42 28.42 -0.20 -17.19
N ASN A 43 28.60 -1.48 -16.87
CA ASN A 43 27.54 -2.36 -16.36
C ASN A 43 27.39 -2.32 -14.84
N THR A 44 28.07 -1.41 -14.15
CA THR A 44 27.99 -1.29 -12.69
C THR A 44 27.36 0.03 -12.31
N SER A 45 26.79 0.08 -11.11
CA SER A 45 26.21 1.31 -10.56
C SER A 45 26.52 1.46 -9.07
N VAL A 46 26.47 2.71 -8.62
CA VAL A 46 26.55 3.09 -7.22
C VAL A 46 25.43 4.06 -6.89
N LEU A 47 24.89 3.96 -5.68
CA LEU A 47 23.84 4.85 -5.21
C LEU A 47 24.46 5.96 -4.35
N GLY A 48 24.38 7.19 -4.86
CA GLY A 48 24.77 8.40 -4.13
C GLY A 48 23.61 8.96 -3.34
N VAL A 49 23.88 9.32 -2.08
CA VAL A 49 22.89 9.89 -1.17
C VAL A 49 23.38 11.22 -0.64
N TYR A 50 22.51 12.23 -0.69
CA TYR A 50 22.72 13.54 -0.09
C TYR A 50 21.71 13.81 1.01
N SER A 51 22.19 14.26 2.17
CA SER A 51 21.37 14.66 3.31
C SER A 51 21.95 15.88 4.00
N GLU A 52 21.08 16.80 4.43
CA GLU A 52 21.45 17.94 5.29
C GLU A 52 21.39 17.58 6.78
N ASN A 53 20.78 16.43 7.12
CA ASN A 53 20.70 15.94 8.48
C ASN A 53 21.97 15.15 8.84
N ILE A 54 23.00 15.87 9.30
CA ILE A 54 24.33 15.30 9.60
C ILE A 54 24.24 14.23 10.69
N SER A 55 23.49 14.48 11.77
CA SER A 55 23.38 13.54 12.89
C SER A 55 22.77 12.20 12.46
N GLU A 56 21.76 12.24 11.59
CA GLU A 56 21.18 11.02 11.01
C GLU A 56 22.15 10.30 10.06
N THR A 57 22.90 11.05 9.23
CA THR A 57 23.95 10.48 8.37
C THR A 57 25.05 9.81 9.20
N GLU A 58 25.46 10.40 10.31
CA GLU A 58 26.44 9.81 11.23
C GLU A 58 25.95 8.48 11.82
N THR A 59 24.69 8.41 12.25
CA THR A 59 24.06 7.16 12.68
C THR A 59 24.04 6.13 11.56
N PHE A 60 23.64 6.51 10.35
CA PHE A 60 23.64 5.61 9.19
C PHE A 60 25.04 5.04 8.92
N ILE A 61 26.07 5.88 8.90
CA ILE A 61 27.45 5.44 8.66
C ILE A 61 27.93 4.51 9.77
N TYR A 62 27.65 4.86 11.03
CA TYR A 62 28.04 4.06 12.17
C TYR A 62 27.37 2.67 12.15
N PHE A 63 26.04 2.62 11.96
CA PHE A 63 25.31 1.36 11.87
C PHE A 63 25.79 0.53 10.68
N SER A 64 25.95 1.13 9.51
CA SER A 64 26.41 0.41 8.31
C SER A 64 27.80 -0.20 8.49
N LYS A 65 28.71 0.50 9.17
CA LYS A 65 30.04 -0.04 9.49
C LYS A 65 29.94 -1.30 10.36
N VAL A 66 29.20 -1.20 11.47
CA VAL A 66 28.99 -2.34 12.37
C VAL A 66 28.29 -3.50 11.65
N PHE A 67 27.29 -3.20 10.82
CA PHE A 67 26.54 -4.22 10.08
C PHE A 67 27.39 -4.93 9.03
N ASN A 68 28.28 -4.20 8.35
CA ASN A 68 29.21 -4.78 7.41
C ASN A 68 30.22 -5.71 8.10
N GLU A 69 30.79 -5.29 9.24
CA GLU A 69 31.69 -6.12 10.07
C GLU A 69 31.03 -7.42 10.55
N LEU A 70 29.70 -7.40 10.75
CA LEU A 70 28.90 -8.56 11.16
C LEU A 70 28.32 -9.39 9.99
N ASN A 71 28.64 -9.03 8.74
CA ASN A 71 28.08 -9.65 7.53
C ASN A 71 26.55 -9.72 7.58
N LEU A 72 25.92 -8.57 7.83
CA LEU A 72 24.47 -8.38 7.81
C LEU A 72 23.99 -7.85 6.45
N ASN A 73 22.71 -8.05 6.16
CA ASN A 73 22.08 -7.76 4.88
C ASN A 73 21.82 -6.25 4.66
N THR A 74 22.87 -5.43 4.68
CA THR A 74 22.80 -3.97 4.50
C THR A 74 23.80 -3.52 3.44
N PRO A 75 23.59 -2.36 2.79
CA PRO A 75 24.53 -1.83 1.81
C PRO A 75 25.90 -1.53 2.42
N GLU A 76 26.94 -1.90 1.68
CA GLU A 76 28.29 -1.41 1.93
C GLU A 76 28.38 0.09 1.61
N ILE A 77 29.11 0.84 2.44
CA ILE A 77 29.45 2.25 2.17
C ILE A 77 30.81 2.28 1.46
N TYR A 78 30.84 2.85 0.26
CA TYR A 78 32.07 3.00 -0.52
C TYR A 78 32.82 4.28 -0.21
N ALA A 79 32.12 5.38 0.05
CA ALA A 79 32.74 6.66 0.40
C ALA A 79 31.78 7.57 1.16
N VAL A 80 32.35 8.49 1.94
CA VAL A 80 31.64 9.53 2.69
C VAL A 80 32.38 10.86 2.52
N SER A 81 31.67 11.95 2.27
CA SER A 81 32.27 13.28 2.16
C SER A 81 32.76 13.77 3.52
N LEU A 82 33.78 14.65 3.52
CA LEU A 82 34.34 15.21 4.75
C LEU A 82 33.29 15.90 5.64
N ASP A 83 32.33 16.59 5.02
CA ASP A 83 31.23 17.26 5.73
C ASP A 83 30.05 16.33 6.07
N LYS A 84 30.14 15.04 5.73
CA LYS A 84 29.15 14.00 5.98
C LYS A 84 27.77 14.29 5.39
N THR A 85 27.70 15.12 4.35
CA THR A 85 26.45 15.40 3.64
C THR A 85 26.23 14.51 2.43
N CYS A 86 27.29 13.89 1.91
CA CYS A 86 27.25 12.96 0.79
C CYS A 86 27.86 11.61 1.20
N TYR A 87 27.29 10.53 0.69
CA TYR A 87 27.92 9.20 0.75
C TYR A 87 27.48 8.33 -0.42
N PHE A 88 28.33 7.35 -0.76
CA PHE A 88 28.08 6.34 -1.78
C PHE A 88 27.88 4.98 -1.14
N ILE A 89 26.83 4.28 -1.55
CA ILE A 89 26.50 2.93 -1.08
C ILE A 89 26.30 1.97 -2.25
N LYS A 90 26.45 0.68 -1.96
CA LYS A 90 26.11 -0.39 -2.89
C LYS A 90 24.69 -0.23 -3.43
N ASP A 91 24.56 -0.38 -4.74
CA ASP A 91 23.27 -0.36 -5.44
C ASP A 91 22.75 -1.79 -5.62
N PHE A 92 21.58 -2.08 -5.06
CA PHE A 92 20.91 -3.38 -5.19
C PHE A 92 19.84 -3.39 -6.29
N GLY A 93 19.69 -2.31 -7.06
CA GLY A 93 18.64 -2.17 -8.07
C GLY A 93 17.32 -1.65 -7.52
N ASP A 94 16.21 -1.98 -8.19
CA ASP A 94 14.88 -1.37 -7.98
C ASP A 94 13.80 -2.34 -7.48
N ASP A 95 14.13 -3.62 -7.34
CA ASP A 95 13.18 -4.68 -6.96
C ASP A 95 12.88 -4.66 -5.45
N LEU A 96 12.06 -3.69 -5.05
CA LEU A 96 11.51 -3.61 -3.70
C LEU A 96 10.54 -4.77 -3.45
N LEU A 97 10.64 -5.41 -2.27
CA LEU A 97 9.74 -6.50 -1.86
C LEU A 97 8.27 -6.10 -1.95
N LEU A 98 7.93 -4.84 -1.62
CA LEU A 98 6.57 -4.32 -1.79
C LEU A 98 6.12 -4.35 -3.26
N ASN A 99 6.98 -3.97 -4.20
CA ASN A 99 6.63 -3.98 -5.62
C ASN A 99 6.44 -5.42 -6.13
N LEU A 100 7.31 -6.34 -5.69
CA LEU A 100 7.18 -7.77 -6.01
C LEU A 100 5.86 -8.34 -5.48
N LEU A 101 5.47 -8.00 -4.25
CA LEU A 101 4.18 -8.39 -3.68
C LEU A 101 3.00 -7.85 -4.49
N LEU A 102 3.04 -6.58 -4.88
CA LEU A 102 1.96 -5.97 -5.68
C LEU A 102 1.84 -6.63 -7.06
N LYS A 103 2.95 -7.01 -7.68
CA LYS A 103 2.96 -7.80 -8.94
C LYS A 103 2.40 -9.21 -8.72
N ALA A 104 2.81 -9.89 -7.65
CA ALA A 104 2.31 -11.23 -7.33
C ALA A 104 0.80 -11.25 -7.06
N LYS A 105 0.27 -10.23 -6.38
CA LYS A 105 -1.18 -10.06 -6.17
C LYS A 105 -1.97 -9.85 -7.46
N LYS A 106 -1.33 -9.37 -8.53
CA LYS A 106 -1.91 -9.26 -9.87
C LYS A 106 -1.72 -10.52 -10.73
N GLY A 107 -1.09 -11.56 -10.18
CA GLY A 107 -0.75 -12.78 -10.91
C GLY A 107 0.45 -12.64 -11.85
N GLU A 108 1.21 -11.55 -11.76
CA GLU A 108 2.39 -11.31 -12.61
C GLU A 108 3.64 -12.07 -12.10
N LEU A 109 3.64 -12.46 -10.82
CA LEU A 109 4.70 -13.22 -10.16
C LEU A 109 4.09 -14.32 -9.30
N ASP A 110 4.86 -15.37 -9.04
CA ASP A 110 4.46 -16.41 -8.09
C ASP A 110 4.38 -15.84 -6.66
N PHE A 111 3.20 -15.96 -6.05
CA PHE A 111 2.93 -15.44 -4.72
C PHE A 111 3.75 -16.19 -3.66
N GLU A 112 3.87 -17.51 -3.78
CA GLU A 112 4.65 -18.33 -2.84
C GLU A 112 6.12 -17.95 -2.85
N ASN A 113 6.70 -17.73 -4.04
CA ASN A 113 8.05 -17.22 -4.15
C ASN A 113 8.23 -15.86 -3.46
N VAL A 114 7.26 -14.94 -3.58
CA VAL A 114 7.33 -13.66 -2.86
C VAL A 114 7.23 -13.84 -1.34
N ILE A 115 6.36 -14.74 -0.85
CA ILE A 115 6.29 -15.07 0.58
C ILE A 115 7.61 -15.69 1.08
N SER A 116 8.35 -16.41 0.23
CA SER A 116 9.69 -16.89 0.56
C SER A 116 10.66 -15.73 0.88
N TYR A 117 10.58 -14.60 0.17
CA TYR A 117 11.37 -13.40 0.48
C TYR A 117 10.95 -12.74 1.79
N TYR A 118 9.68 -12.83 2.19
CA TYR A 118 9.24 -12.41 3.52
C TYR A 118 9.91 -13.28 4.60
N LYS A 119 9.92 -14.61 4.45
CA LYS A 119 10.62 -15.52 5.39
C LYS A 119 12.12 -15.23 5.44
N LYS A 120 12.79 -15.08 4.28
CA LYS A 120 14.21 -14.67 4.21
C LYS A 120 14.44 -13.34 4.95
N SER A 121 13.56 -12.36 4.77
CA SER A 121 13.62 -11.07 5.44
C SER A 121 13.49 -11.20 6.95
N LEU A 122 12.62 -12.07 7.45
CA LEU A 122 12.45 -12.32 8.88
C LEU A 122 13.66 -13.01 9.50
N THR A 123 14.26 -13.98 8.80
CA THR A 123 15.52 -14.62 9.23
C THR A 123 16.67 -13.61 9.28
N ALA A 124 16.85 -12.81 8.22
CA ALA A 124 17.90 -11.79 8.18
C ALA A 124 17.65 -10.66 9.19
N LEU A 125 16.39 -10.26 9.42
CA LEU A 125 16.02 -9.32 10.47
C LEU A 125 16.43 -9.86 11.82
N LEU A 126 16.05 -11.09 12.18
CA LEU A 126 16.36 -11.65 13.49
C LEU A 126 17.87 -11.70 13.74
N LYS A 127 18.65 -12.12 12.73
CA LYS A 127 20.12 -12.08 12.79
C LYS A 127 20.62 -10.66 13.06
N LEU A 128 20.10 -9.66 12.34
CA LEU A 128 20.43 -8.25 12.54
C LEU A 128 20.07 -7.81 13.95
N GLN A 129 18.86 -8.06 14.43
CA GLN A 129 18.38 -7.61 15.74
C GLN A 129 19.24 -8.13 16.89
N ILE A 130 19.60 -9.43 16.85
CA ILE A 130 20.42 -10.08 17.88
C ILE A 130 21.88 -9.60 17.81
N LEU A 131 22.51 -9.65 16.63
CA LEU A 131 23.93 -9.31 16.51
C LEU A 131 24.17 -7.81 16.73
N ALA A 132 23.31 -6.94 16.19
CA ALA A 132 23.43 -5.50 16.35
C ALA A 132 23.28 -5.08 17.82
N LYS A 133 22.36 -5.69 18.58
CA LYS A 133 22.15 -5.37 20.01
C LYS A 133 23.42 -5.46 20.85
N ASN A 134 24.34 -6.36 20.49
CA ASN A 134 25.57 -6.62 21.24
C ASN A 134 26.78 -5.84 20.72
N ASN A 135 26.68 -5.21 19.54
CA ASN A 135 27.80 -4.56 18.87
C ASN A 135 27.56 -3.06 18.59
N ILE A 136 26.35 -2.56 18.84
CA ILE A 136 26.00 -1.15 18.69
C ILE A 136 26.01 -0.44 20.04
N ASP A 137 26.67 0.71 20.05
CA ASP A 137 26.51 1.78 21.03
C ASP A 137 25.30 2.65 20.66
N PHE A 138 24.20 2.44 21.38
CA PHE A 138 22.94 3.15 21.12
C PHE A 138 23.01 4.65 21.43
N SER A 139 24.05 5.15 22.10
CA SER A 139 24.25 6.60 22.26
C SER A 139 24.48 7.33 20.93
N LYS A 140 24.86 6.58 19.88
CA LYS A 140 25.06 7.06 18.51
C LYS A 140 23.80 6.95 17.63
N ALA A 141 22.67 6.50 18.18
CA ALA A 141 21.40 6.47 17.47
C ALA A 141 20.82 7.88 17.30
N PHE A 142 20.25 8.16 16.13
CA PHE A 142 19.67 9.46 15.82
C PHE A 142 18.35 9.66 16.60
N SER A 143 18.21 10.84 17.24
CA SER A 143 17.02 11.31 17.95
C SER A 143 16.62 10.52 19.21
N ILE A 144 16.42 9.20 19.13
CA ILE A 144 15.90 8.38 20.23
C ILE A 144 16.73 7.09 20.32
N GLN A 145 17.38 6.89 21.47
CA GLN A 145 18.29 5.77 21.70
C GLN A 145 17.56 4.48 22.10
N LYS A 146 16.43 4.60 22.79
CA LYS A 146 15.60 3.50 23.28
C LYS A 146 14.13 3.77 22.99
N PHE A 147 13.40 2.73 22.59
CA PHE A 147 11.95 2.76 22.46
C PHE A 147 11.31 2.49 23.83
N ASP A 148 11.37 3.50 24.69
CA ASP A 148 10.81 3.49 26.05
C ASP A 148 9.37 4.05 26.07
N SER A 149 8.78 4.12 27.27
CA SER A 149 7.43 4.63 27.47
C SER A 149 7.25 6.04 26.91
N GLN A 150 8.27 6.90 26.99
CA GLN A 150 8.20 8.24 26.44
C GLN A 150 8.11 8.21 24.90
N ALA A 151 8.94 7.41 24.24
CA ALA A 151 8.89 7.24 22.79
C ALA A 151 7.56 6.65 22.30
N ILE A 152 6.99 5.70 23.06
CA ILE A 152 5.67 5.12 22.77
C ILE A 152 4.56 6.16 22.95
N LEU A 153 4.60 6.93 24.04
CA LEU A 153 3.65 8.02 24.28
C LEU A 153 3.73 9.10 23.21
N PHE A 154 4.88 9.35 22.59
CA PHE A 154 4.96 10.25 21.43
C PHE A 154 4.13 9.72 20.25
N ASP A 155 4.22 8.43 19.92
CA ASP A 155 3.41 7.82 18.85
C ASP A 155 1.89 7.87 19.19
N LEU A 156 1.52 7.59 20.44
CA LEU A 156 0.12 7.62 20.89
C LEU A 156 -0.46 9.05 20.93
N ASN A 157 0.32 10.02 21.40
CA ASN A 157 -0.08 11.42 21.37
C ASN A 157 -0.14 11.97 19.94
N TYR A 158 0.71 11.48 19.05
CA TYR A 158 0.66 11.81 17.63
C TYR A 158 -0.69 11.37 17.01
N PHE A 159 -1.17 10.17 17.35
CA PHE A 159 -2.54 9.75 17.03
C PHE A 159 -3.60 10.68 17.62
N LYS A 160 -3.56 10.92 18.94
CA LYS A 160 -4.54 11.74 19.65
C LYS A 160 -4.69 13.13 19.03
N TYR A 161 -3.58 13.86 18.92
CA TYR A 161 -3.61 15.26 18.52
C TYR A 161 -3.81 15.47 17.04
N TYR A 162 -3.25 14.61 16.18
CA TYR A 162 -3.31 14.84 14.74
C TYR A 162 -4.48 14.17 14.06
N PHE A 163 -4.98 13.05 14.59
CA PHE A 163 -6.09 12.31 14.00
C PHE A 163 -7.34 12.32 14.88
N LEU A 164 -7.26 11.82 16.13
CA LEU A 164 -8.44 11.61 16.96
C LEU A 164 -9.20 12.93 17.24
N ASN A 165 -8.50 14.01 17.60
CA ASN A 165 -9.12 15.32 17.81
C ASN A 165 -9.86 15.88 16.58
N ARG A 166 -9.51 15.42 15.37
CA ARG A 166 -10.16 15.81 14.11
C ARG A 166 -11.19 14.79 13.64
N SER A 167 -11.22 13.62 14.27
CA SER A 167 -12.13 12.54 13.93
C SER A 167 -13.57 12.89 14.29
N GLY A 168 -13.79 13.66 15.36
CA GLY A 168 -15.12 13.95 15.89
C GLY A 168 -15.62 12.90 16.88
N VAL A 169 -14.83 11.85 17.15
CA VAL A 169 -15.03 10.92 18.26
C VAL A 169 -14.73 11.67 19.56
N SER A 170 -15.67 11.66 20.50
CA SER A 170 -15.45 12.22 21.84
C SER A 170 -14.69 11.22 22.71
N PHE A 171 -13.91 11.72 23.66
CA PHE A 171 -13.18 10.89 24.61
C PHE A 171 -12.91 11.63 25.91
N ASP A 172 -12.75 10.87 26.98
CA ASP A 172 -12.29 11.39 28.27
C ASP A 172 -10.76 11.51 28.24
N GLU A 173 -10.26 12.76 28.33
CA GLU A 173 -8.84 13.07 28.21
C GLU A 173 -8.00 12.34 29.28
N LYS A 174 -8.53 12.21 30.51
CA LYS A 174 -7.80 11.57 31.60
C LYS A 174 -7.78 10.07 31.40
N LEU A 175 -8.94 9.44 31.14
CA LEU A 175 -9.01 7.99 30.99
C LEU A 175 -8.22 7.50 29.78
N LEU A 176 -8.27 8.22 28.66
CA LEU A 176 -7.47 7.87 27.48
C LEU A 176 -5.96 8.00 27.74
N GLN A 177 -5.56 9.03 28.50
CA GLN A 177 -4.18 9.22 28.89
C GLN A 177 -3.70 8.11 29.84
N ASP A 178 -4.53 7.71 30.81
CA ASP A 178 -4.25 6.59 31.72
C ASP A 178 -4.03 5.28 30.91
N ASP A 179 -4.89 5.01 29.92
CA ASP A 179 -4.77 3.85 29.02
C ASP A 179 -3.49 3.90 28.16
N PHE A 180 -3.12 5.09 27.66
CA PHE A 180 -1.88 5.28 26.90
C PHE A 180 -0.63 5.02 27.75
N GLU A 181 -0.59 5.54 28.97
CA GLU A 181 0.51 5.34 29.90
C GLU A 181 0.64 3.87 30.29
N LYS A 182 -0.48 3.20 30.53
CA LYS A 182 -0.50 1.76 30.79
C LYS A 182 -0.01 0.95 29.59
N LEU A 183 -0.46 1.26 28.38
CA LEU A 183 -0.01 0.57 27.17
C LEU A 183 1.49 0.76 26.95
N ALA A 184 1.99 1.99 27.16
CA ALA A 184 3.41 2.31 27.08
C ALA A 184 4.23 1.54 28.12
N PHE A 185 3.76 1.49 29.37
CA PHE A 185 4.38 0.74 30.45
C PHE A 185 4.47 -0.75 30.15
N ASP A 186 3.37 -1.37 29.68
CA ASP A 186 3.33 -2.79 29.34
C ASP A 186 4.31 -3.14 28.21
N LEU A 187 4.34 -2.31 27.15
CA LEU A 187 5.22 -2.51 25.99
C LEU A 187 6.70 -2.30 26.33
N GLU A 188 7.01 -1.36 27.23
CA GLU A 188 8.38 -1.14 27.68
C GLU A 188 8.87 -2.26 28.60
N ASN A 189 8.07 -2.69 29.59
CA ASN A 189 8.57 -3.54 30.68
C ASN A 189 8.53 -5.04 30.39
N GLN A 190 8.03 -5.46 29.22
CA GLN A 190 7.93 -6.87 28.85
C GLN A 190 8.74 -7.22 27.60
N GLY A 191 9.14 -8.50 27.51
CA GLY A 191 9.82 -9.08 26.35
C GLY A 191 11.31 -8.72 26.22
N ALA A 192 11.95 -9.31 25.20
CA ALA A 192 13.34 -9.05 24.89
C ALA A 192 13.54 -7.62 24.35
N LYS A 193 14.70 -7.00 24.65
CA LYS A 193 15.11 -5.73 24.05
C LYS A 193 16.34 -5.95 23.17
N LEU A 194 16.13 -5.87 21.86
CA LEU A 194 17.13 -6.06 20.82
C LEU A 194 17.34 -4.75 20.04
N PHE A 195 18.14 -4.80 18.98
CA PHE A 195 18.11 -3.71 18.01
C PHE A 195 16.74 -3.73 17.31
N MET A 196 16.04 -2.61 17.32
CA MET A 196 14.76 -2.41 16.65
C MET A 196 15.00 -1.48 15.45
N PHE A 197 14.75 -1.97 14.24
CA PHE A 197 14.93 -1.26 12.97
C PHE A 197 14.00 -0.05 12.84
N ARG A 198 12.83 -0.09 13.49
CA ARG A 198 11.80 0.97 13.58
C ARG A 198 10.99 1.18 12.30
N ASP A 199 11.59 1.17 11.13
CA ASP A 199 10.85 1.25 9.85
C ASP A 199 11.05 0.01 8.97
N PHE A 200 10.99 -1.17 9.58
CA PHE A 200 11.12 -2.44 8.86
C PHE A 200 9.85 -2.76 8.07
N GLN A 201 9.79 -2.27 6.83
CA GLN A 201 8.64 -2.44 5.96
C GLN A 201 9.08 -2.96 4.60
N ALA A 202 8.19 -3.62 3.85
CA ALA A 202 8.52 -4.20 2.53
C ALA A 202 9.01 -3.17 1.48
N ARG A 203 8.77 -1.88 1.69
CA ARG A 203 9.31 -0.79 0.85
C ARG A 203 10.78 -0.47 1.12
N ASN A 204 11.32 -0.98 2.22
CA ASN A 204 12.70 -0.77 2.68
C ASN A 204 13.51 -2.08 2.59
N ILE A 205 12.99 -3.06 1.84
CA ILE A 205 13.63 -4.35 1.58
C ILE A 205 13.78 -4.48 0.06
N LEU A 206 15.01 -4.62 -0.40
CA LEU A 206 15.38 -4.88 -1.79
C LEU A 206 15.64 -6.37 -1.98
N VAL A 207 15.27 -6.91 -3.14
CA VAL A 207 15.58 -8.28 -3.54
C VAL A 207 16.55 -8.23 -4.71
N GLN A 208 17.71 -8.86 -4.57
CA GLN A 208 18.69 -8.98 -5.64
C GLN A 208 19.32 -10.37 -5.58
N ASN A 209 19.36 -11.07 -6.72
CA ASN A 209 19.91 -12.43 -6.83
C ASN A 209 19.31 -13.39 -5.78
N GLU A 210 17.99 -13.35 -5.63
CA GLU A 210 17.21 -14.12 -4.65
C GLU A 210 17.51 -13.82 -3.18
N GLU A 211 18.39 -12.88 -2.87
CA GLU A 211 18.73 -12.45 -1.52
C GLU A 211 18.06 -11.12 -1.18
N VAL A 212 17.89 -10.86 0.12
CA VAL A 212 17.21 -9.67 0.65
C VAL A 212 18.21 -8.70 1.26
N TYR A 213 17.97 -7.40 1.08
CA TYR A 213 18.84 -6.34 1.61
C TYR A 213 18.00 -5.21 2.19
N PHE A 214 18.43 -4.67 3.33
CA PHE A 214 17.68 -3.68 4.08
C PHE A 214 18.27 -2.29 3.90
N ILE A 215 17.39 -1.30 3.74
CA ILE A 215 17.73 0.11 3.65
C ILE A 215 16.93 0.91 4.68
N ASP A 216 17.31 2.18 4.91
CA ASP A 216 16.56 3.10 5.78
C ASP A 216 16.55 2.72 7.29
N TYR A 217 17.62 2.08 7.79
CA TYR A 217 17.78 1.63 9.19
C TYR A 217 18.34 2.67 10.17
N GLN A 218 18.65 3.89 9.73
CA GLN A 218 19.20 4.94 10.61
C GLN A 218 18.24 5.41 11.71
N GLY A 219 16.94 5.06 11.62
CA GLY A 219 15.98 5.23 12.71
C GLY A 219 16.07 4.17 13.81
N GLY A 220 16.97 3.19 13.64
CA GLY A 220 17.14 2.05 14.52
C GLY A 220 17.60 2.42 15.93
N ARG A 221 17.13 1.67 16.92
CA ARG A 221 17.28 1.98 18.36
C ARG A 221 17.11 0.73 19.21
N LEU A 222 17.36 0.81 20.51
CA LEU A 222 17.11 -0.30 21.43
C LEU A 222 15.60 -0.45 21.63
N GLY A 223 15.02 -1.63 21.39
CA GLY A 223 13.57 -1.80 21.48
C GLY A 223 13.12 -3.25 21.40
N ALA A 224 11.81 -3.47 21.45
CA ALA A 224 11.25 -4.81 21.32
C ALA A 224 11.31 -5.27 19.86
N PRO A 225 11.78 -6.49 19.57
CA PRO A 225 11.92 -6.98 18.20
C PRO A 225 10.56 -7.22 17.52
N GLU A 226 9.49 -7.46 18.30
CA GLU A 226 8.12 -7.62 17.79
C GLU A 226 7.63 -6.39 17.02
N TYR A 227 8.12 -5.19 17.35
CA TYR A 227 7.74 -3.96 16.65
C TYR A 227 8.09 -4.02 15.16
N ASP A 228 9.28 -4.53 14.81
CA ASP A 228 9.72 -4.64 13.41
C ASP A 228 8.91 -5.71 12.66
N LEU A 229 8.58 -6.83 13.32
CA LEU A 229 7.69 -7.85 12.75
C LEU A 229 6.31 -7.24 12.43
N VAL A 230 5.70 -6.53 13.37
CA VAL A 230 4.43 -5.84 13.16
C VAL A 230 4.55 -4.83 12.02
N SER A 231 5.65 -4.07 11.97
CA SER A 231 5.89 -3.06 10.93
C SER A 231 5.87 -3.66 9.51
N LEU A 232 6.36 -4.88 9.36
CA LEU A 232 6.35 -5.59 8.08
C LEU A 232 4.96 -6.15 7.76
N LEU A 233 4.29 -6.77 8.74
CA LEU A 233 3.05 -7.52 8.53
C LEU A 233 1.79 -6.63 8.46
N TYR A 234 1.77 -5.51 9.17
CA TYR A 234 0.62 -4.59 9.26
C TYR A 234 0.77 -3.34 8.38
N GLN A 235 1.66 -3.38 7.38
CA GLN A 235 1.77 -2.30 6.40
C GLN A 235 0.48 -2.20 5.57
N ALA A 236 -0.24 -1.07 5.69
CA ALA A 236 -1.54 -0.87 5.03
C ALA A 236 -1.51 -1.10 3.51
N LYS A 237 -0.45 -0.65 2.83
CA LYS A 237 -0.30 -0.81 1.38
C LYS A 237 0.02 -2.25 0.95
N ALA A 238 0.62 -3.06 1.83
CA ALA A 238 0.90 -4.46 1.53
C ALA A 238 -0.37 -5.31 1.62
N ASP A 239 -1.28 -4.99 2.55
CA ASP A 239 -2.58 -5.66 2.75
C ASP A 239 -2.47 -7.20 2.74
N LEU A 240 -1.53 -7.76 3.49
CA LEU A 240 -1.32 -9.20 3.53
C LEU A 240 -2.58 -9.92 4.07
N PRO A 241 -2.98 -11.06 3.49
CA PRO A 241 -4.04 -11.88 4.04
C PRO A 241 -3.72 -12.32 5.48
N GLU A 242 -4.75 -12.48 6.31
CA GLU A 242 -4.57 -12.76 7.74
C GLU A 242 -3.88 -14.11 7.99
N ASN A 243 -4.19 -15.13 7.18
CA ASN A 243 -3.52 -16.43 7.25
C ASN A 243 -2.00 -16.32 6.98
N ILE A 244 -1.58 -15.46 6.06
CA ILE A 244 -0.17 -15.22 5.75
C ILE A 244 0.51 -14.45 6.89
N LYS A 245 -0.17 -13.48 7.51
CA LYS A 245 0.37 -12.78 8.69
C LYS A 245 0.59 -13.76 9.84
N LEU A 246 -0.37 -14.65 10.10
CA LEU A 246 -0.26 -15.67 11.15
C LEU A 246 0.91 -16.62 10.87
N GLU A 247 1.03 -17.11 9.63
CA GLU A 247 2.15 -17.96 9.20
C GLU A 247 3.51 -17.28 9.43
N LEU A 248 3.67 -16.04 8.97
CA LEU A 248 4.92 -15.28 9.09
C LEU A 248 5.23 -14.92 10.56
N LYS A 249 4.21 -14.62 11.36
CA LYS A 249 4.34 -14.39 12.81
C LYS A 249 4.83 -15.64 13.52
N ASP A 250 4.24 -16.80 13.23
CA ASP A 250 4.59 -18.06 13.86
C ASP A 250 5.97 -18.55 13.42
N PHE A 251 6.31 -18.36 12.14
CA PHE A 251 7.67 -18.56 11.64
C PHE A 251 8.68 -17.73 12.44
N TYR A 252 8.46 -16.42 12.55
CA TYR A 252 9.35 -15.53 13.29
C TYR A 252 9.50 -15.94 14.76
N PHE A 253 8.38 -16.26 15.43
CA PHE A 253 8.41 -16.76 16.82
C PHE A 253 9.24 -18.02 16.95
N SER A 254 9.07 -18.98 16.03
CA SER A 254 9.82 -20.25 16.04
C SER A 254 11.33 -20.04 15.90
N GLU A 255 11.75 -19.05 15.12
CA GLU A 255 13.15 -18.68 14.99
C GLU A 255 13.67 -17.93 16.23
N LEU A 256 12.90 -16.97 16.75
CA LEU A 256 13.28 -16.19 17.94
C LEU A 256 13.42 -17.07 19.19
N LYS A 257 12.52 -18.04 19.39
CA LYS A 257 12.54 -18.97 20.53
C LYS A 257 13.79 -19.85 20.58
N LYS A 258 14.54 -19.99 19.48
CA LYS A 258 15.85 -20.69 19.48
C LYS A 258 16.91 -19.96 20.30
N TYR A 259 16.76 -18.64 20.51
CA TYR A 259 17.74 -17.79 21.18
C TYR A 259 17.29 -17.33 22.57
N PHE A 260 15.99 -17.34 22.85
CA PHE A 260 15.40 -16.83 24.08
C PHE A 260 14.35 -17.81 24.60
N ASP A 261 14.30 -17.98 25.92
CA ASP A 261 13.21 -18.71 26.57
C ASP A 261 11.94 -17.83 26.58
N LEU A 262 11.01 -18.15 25.69
CA LEU A 262 9.81 -17.34 25.43
C LEU A 262 8.55 -18.19 25.50
N ASN A 263 7.56 -17.66 26.22
CA ASN A 263 6.19 -18.14 26.17
C ASN A 263 5.48 -17.59 24.91
N LYS A 264 4.75 -18.47 24.21
CA LYS A 264 4.01 -18.12 22.99
C LYS A 264 2.85 -17.16 23.27
N GLN A 265 2.11 -17.38 24.35
CA GLN A 265 1.00 -16.52 24.75
C GLN A 265 1.49 -15.09 25.04
N ASP A 266 2.54 -14.94 25.86
CA ASP A 266 3.09 -13.61 26.18
C ASP A 266 3.62 -12.91 24.92
N PHE A 267 4.23 -13.66 23.99
CA PHE A 267 4.66 -13.11 22.70
C PHE A 267 3.48 -12.61 21.87
N ASP A 268 2.43 -13.42 21.75
CA ASP A 268 1.24 -13.06 20.96
C ASP A 268 0.52 -11.84 21.57
N GLU A 269 0.36 -11.79 22.89
CA GLU A 269 -0.22 -10.64 23.60
C GLU A 269 0.57 -9.34 23.34
N ARG A 270 1.90 -9.38 23.46
CA ARG A 270 2.76 -8.23 23.15
C ARG A 270 2.71 -7.84 21.67
N PHE A 271 2.74 -8.83 20.78
CA PHE A 271 2.69 -8.62 19.33
C PHE A 271 1.44 -7.84 18.94
N TYR A 272 0.26 -8.20 19.46
CA TYR A 272 -0.98 -7.49 19.16
C TYR A 272 -1.05 -6.11 19.82
N LYS A 273 -0.48 -5.90 21.03
CA LYS A 273 -0.30 -4.55 21.60
C LYS A 273 0.55 -3.65 20.68
N TYR A 274 1.62 -4.19 20.10
CA TYR A 274 2.41 -3.47 19.08
C TYR A 274 1.65 -3.25 17.77
N ALA A 275 0.78 -4.19 17.35
CA ALA A 275 -0.11 -4.01 16.20
C ALA A 275 -1.05 -2.82 16.39
N TYR A 276 -1.68 -2.70 17.56
CA TYR A 276 -2.48 -1.52 17.90
C TYR A 276 -1.64 -0.24 17.85
N LEU A 277 -0.48 -0.20 18.53
CA LEU A 277 0.41 0.96 18.50
C LEU A 277 0.74 1.40 17.06
N ARG A 278 1.05 0.43 16.17
CA ARG A 278 1.38 0.70 14.77
C ARG A 278 0.22 1.24 13.96
N VAL A 279 -0.99 0.72 14.17
CA VAL A 279 -2.21 1.23 13.54
C VAL A 279 -2.49 2.66 14.00
N LEU A 280 -2.39 2.95 15.31
CA LEU A 280 -2.57 4.30 15.86
C LEU A 280 -1.55 5.28 15.30
N GLN A 281 -0.28 4.89 15.23
CA GLN A 281 0.78 5.71 14.63
C GLN A 281 0.47 6.04 13.15
N THR A 282 -0.04 5.07 12.40
CA THR A 282 -0.45 5.26 11.00
C THR A 282 -1.58 6.30 10.90
N PHE A 283 -2.58 6.22 11.77
CA PHE A 283 -3.63 7.24 11.86
C PHE A 283 -3.07 8.63 12.17
N GLY A 284 -2.16 8.75 13.15
CA GLY A 284 -1.50 10.03 13.44
C GLY A 284 -0.81 10.62 12.20
N ALA A 285 -0.14 9.78 11.40
CA ALA A 285 0.53 10.21 10.17
C ALA A 285 -0.48 10.69 9.12
N TYR A 286 -1.61 10.00 8.97
CA TYR A 286 -2.68 10.38 8.05
C TYR A 286 -3.40 11.64 8.52
N GLY A 287 -3.55 11.82 9.84
CA GLY A 287 -4.06 13.04 10.45
C GLY A 287 -3.20 14.26 10.13
N LEU A 288 -1.88 14.18 10.37
CA LEU A 288 -0.98 15.28 10.06
C LEU A 288 -0.87 15.50 8.55
N ARG A 289 -0.47 14.48 7.78
CA ARG A 289 -0.14 14.63 6.36
C ARG A 289 -1.39 14.82 5.51
N GLY A 290 -2.45 14.07 5.80
CA GLY A 290 -3.71 14.12 5.06
C GLY A 290 -4.57 15.31 5.48
N LEU A 291 -4.98 15.36 6.75
CA LEU A 291 -5.99 16.34 7.20
C LEU A 291 -5.43 17.75 7.41
N ILE A 292 -4.17 17.88 7.84
CA ILE A 292 -3.55 19.18 8.14
C ILE A 292 -2.73 19.70 6.96
N GLU A 293 -1.80 18.90 6.44
CA GLU A 293 -0.98 19.28 5.29
C GLU A 293 -1.72 19.12 3.94
N LYS A 294 -2.96 18.62 3.95
CA LYS A 294 -3.84 18.49 2.78
C LYS A 294 -3.26 17.63 1.66
N LYS A 295 -2.50 16.59 1.99
CA LYS A 295 -1.97 15.63 1.01
C LYS A 295 -2.99 14.51 0.75
N GLN A 296 -3.64 14.56 -0.41
CA GLN A 296 -4.79 13.71 -0.74
C GLN A 296 -4.51 12.20 -0.60
N HIS A 297 -3.38 11.71 -1.09
CA HIS A 297 -3.03 10.28 -1.00
C HIS A 297 -2.97 9.73 0.45
N PHE A 298 -2.73 10.57 1.45
CA PHE A 298 -2.82 10.17 2.85
C PHE A 298 -4.28 10.10 3.34
N VAL A 299 -5.15 11.00 2.87
CA VAL A 299 -6.59 10.97 3.14
C VAL A 299 -7.22 9.71 2.53
N ASP A 300 -6.85 9.40 1.28
CA ASP A 300 -7.33 8.21 0.55
C ASP A 300 -6.91 6.91 1.24
N SER A 301 -5.86 6.96 2.08
CA SER A 301 -5.36 5.80 2.82
C SER A 301 -6.11 5.56 4.15
N ILE A 302 -6.88 6.53 4.66
CA ILE A 302 -7.60 6.43 5.96
C ILE A 302 -8.58 5.25 5.98
N PRO A 303 -9.43 5.02 4.97
CA PRO A 303 -10.37 3.89 4.98
C PRO A 303 -9.69 2.52 5.09
N PHE A 304 -8.54 2.35 4.44
CA PHE A 304 -7.75 1.11 4.55
C PHE A 304 -7.22 0.91 5.96
N ALA A 305 -6.77 1.99 6.63
CA ALA A 305 -6.37 1.91 8.03
C ALA A 305 -7.55 1.58 8.97
N ILE A 306 -8.76 2.11 8.71
CA ILE A 306 -9.98 1.77 9.47
C ILE A 306 -10.36 0.30 9.26
N LYS A 307 -10.31 -0.21 8.03
CA LYS A 307 -10.51 -1.65 7.75
C LYS A 307 -9.49 -2.51 8.50
N ASN A 308 -8.22 -2.10 8.51
CA ASN A 308 -7.16 -2.84 9.21
C ASN A 308 -7.39 -2.82 10.73
N LEU A 309 -7.78 -1.67 11.30
CA LEU A 309 -8.15 -1.54 12.71
C LEU A 309 -9.36 -2.44 13.05
N LYS A 310 -10.41 -2.41 12.22
CA LYS A 310 -11.61 -3.24 12.39
C LYS A 310 -11.26 -4.73 12.41
N ASN A 311 -10.46 -5.19 11.44
CA ASN A 311 -10.01 -6.58 11.40
C ASN A 311 -9.19 -6.94 12.63
N LEU A 312 -8.23 -6.08 13.02
CA LEU A 312 -7.42 -6.29 14.22
C LEU A 312 -8.30 -6.41 15.47
N MET A 313 -9.33 -5.58 15.61
CA MET A 313 -10.28 -5.64 16.75
C MET A 313 -11.18 -6.88 16.74
N ILE A 314 -11.55 -7.39 15.56
CA ILE A 314 -12.36 -8.61 15.43
C ILE A 314 -11.53 -9.85 15.79
N PHE A 315 -10.34 -9.99 15.20
CA PHE A 315 -9.51 -11.18 15.41
C PHE A 315 -8.76 -11.14 16.74
N HIS A 316 -8.37 -9.96 17.20
CA HIS A 316 -7.51 -9.73 18.36
C HIS A 316 -8.01 -8.54 19.19
N PRO A 317 -9.16 -8.70 19.88
CA PRO A 317 -9.79 -7.61 20.62
C PRO A 317 -8.86 -7.06 21.70
N LEU A 318 -8.84 -5.73 21.85
CA LEU A 318 -8.11 -5.08 22.93
C LEU A 318 -8.68 -5.49 24.30
N SER A 319 -7.78 -5.74 25.25
CA SER A 319 -8.13 -6.09 26.63
C SER A 319 -8.99 -5.01 27.29
N ASP A 320 -9.90 -5.42 28.18
CA ASP A 320 -10.80 -4.51 28.91
C ASP A 320 -10.03 -3.60 29.89
N GLU A 321 -8.75 -3.88 30.15
CA GLU A 321 -7.85 -3.01 30.91
C GLU A 321 -7.54 -1.68 30.20
N PHE A 322 -7.87 -1.56 28.91
CA PHE A 322 -7.73 -0.34 28.09
C PHE A 322 -9.11 0.19 27.69
N ALA A 323 -9.98 0.40 28.68
CA ALA A 323 -11.41 0.59 28.46
C ALA A 323 -11.74 1.82 27.58
N GLU A 324 -11.09 2.95 27.83
CA GLU A 324 -11.37 4.18 27.08
C GLU A 324 -10.76 4.13 25.69
N LEU A 325 -9.54 3.62 25.54
CA LEU A 325 -8.94 3.37 24.23
C LEU A 325 -9.80 2.42 23.41
N LYS A 326 -10.26 1.31 23.99
CA LYS A 326 -11.16 0.35 23.34
C LYS A 326 -12.46 1.01 22.91
N ARG A 327 -13.07 1.84 23.77
CA ARG A 327 -14.29 2.59 23.45
C ARG A 327 -14.07 3.54 22.28
N VAL A 328 -13.00 4.34 22.33
CA VAL A 328 -12.61 5.29 21.28
C VAL A 328 -12.39 4.61 19.94
N LEU A 329 -11.68 3.47 19.92
CA LEU A 329 -11.43 2.73 18.68
C LEU A 329 -12.71 2.10 18.12
N ASN A 330 -13.61 1.61 18.98
CA ASN A 330 -14.92 1.14 18.54
C ASN A 330 -15.74 2.26 17.91
N GLU A 331 -15.80 3.43 18.56
CA GLU A 331 -16.53 4.59 18.02
C GLU A 331 -15.91 5.07 16.71
N LEU A 332 -14.58 5.04 16.60
CA LEU A 332 -13.86 5.41 15.37
C LEU A 332 -14.19 4.46 14.21
N VAL A 333 -14.23 3.14 14.46
CA VAL A 333 -14.57 2.13 13.46
C VAL A 333 -16.06 2.18 13.07
N LEU A 334 -16.94 2.56 13.98
CA LEU A 334 -18.37 2.72 13.74
C LEU A 334 -18.75 4.11 13.20
N SER A 335 -17.80 5.04 13.17
CA SER A 335 -18.04 6.42 12.78
C SER A 335 -18.40 6.50 11.31
N LYS A 336 -19.62 6.94 11.01
CA LYS A 336 -20.07 7.14 9.62
C LYS A 336 -19.25 8.16 8.81
N LYS A 337 -18.42 8.95 9.49
CA LYS A 337 -17.50 9.91 8.88
C LYS A 337 -16.28 9.21 8.25
N PHE A 338 -15.92 8.05 8.78
CA PHE A 338 -14.86 7.18 8.28
C PHE A 338 -15.39 5.86 7.72
N ASP A 339 -16.68 5.55 7.92
CA ASP A 339 -17.49 4.95 6.85
C ASP A 339 -17.56 5.95 5.70
N ASN A 340 -16.43 6.10 5.01
CA ASN A 340 -16.61 6.04 3.58
C ASN A 340 -17.37 4.76 3.35
N LYS A 341 -18.59 4.89 2.78
CA LYS A 341 -19.22 3.88 1.94
C LYS A 341 -18.22 2.77 1.75
N ILE A 342 -18.47 1.57 2.29
CA ILE A 342 -17.85 0.36 1.76
C ILE A 342 -17.86 0.62 0.26
N PHE A 343 -16.67 0.82 -0.32
CA PHE A 343 -16.57 0.95 -1.74
C PHE A 343 -17.03 -0.44 -2.18
N ASP A 344 -18.33 -0.58 -2.42
CA ASP A 344 -18.77 -1.26 -3.61
C ASP A 344 -17.84 -0.67 -4.66
N GLU A 345 -16.88 -1.50 -5.09
CA GLU A 345 -16.04 -1.22 -6.25
C GLU A 345 -16.85 -0.36 -7.20
N PHE A 346 -16.34 0.81 -7.63
CA PHE A 346 -17.09 1.70 -8.52
C PHE A 346 -17.77 0.86 -9.59
N THR A 347 -19.10 0.71 -9.49
CA THR A 347 -19.79 -0.37 -10.18
C THR A 347 -20.37 0.19 -11.46
N VAL A 348 -19.86 -0.28 -12.59
CA VAL A 348 -20.41 0.04 -13.88
C VAL A 348 -21.47 -1.01 -14.24
N GLN A 349 -22.73 -0.61 -14.19
CA GLN A 349 -23.85 -1.44 -14.58
C GLN A 349 -24.16 -1.23 -16.06
N ILE A 350 -24.12 -2.31 -16.83
CA ILE A 350 -24.31 -2.28 -18.28
C ILE A 350 -25.57 -3.06 -18.62
N PHE A 351 -26.50 -2.41 -19.32
CA PHE A 351 -27.78 -3.00 -19.69
C PHE A 351 -27.92 -3.10 -21.20
N SER A 352 -28.49 -4.22 -21.67
CA SER A 352 -29.17 -4.26 -22.97
C SER A 352 -30.69 -4.28 -22.76
N PHE A 353 -31.45 -3.47 -23.50
CA PHE A 353 -32.90 -3.39 -23.32
C PHE A 353 -33.69 -3.18 -24.62
N SER A 354 -34.99 -3.47 -24.57
CA SER A 354 -35.94 -3.14 -25.61
C SER A 354 -36.59 -1.78 -25.36
N PHE A 355 -36.58 -0.88 -26.35
CA PHE A 355 -37.33 0.38 -26.27
C PHE A 355 -38.84 0.17 -26.08
N LYS A 356 -39.37 -1.02 -26.42
CA LYS A 356 -40.79 -1.36 -26.15
C LYS A 356 -41.09 -1.52 -24.66
N LYS A 357 -40.10 -1.84 -23.82
CA LYS A 357 -40.23 -2.00 -22.36
C LYS A 357 -39.73 -0.78 -21.57
N GLY A 358 -39.45 0.33 -22.26
CA GLY A 358 -38.91 1.56 -21.66
C GLY A 358 -37.42 1.46 -21.29
N LEU A 359 -36.86 2.56 -20.79
CA LEU A 359 -35.48 2.59 -20.28
C LEU A 359 -35.37 1.74 -19.01
N PRO A 360 -34.22 1.11 -18.71
CA PRO A 360 -34.01 0.49 -17.42
C PRO A 360 -33.93 1.57 -16.32
N GLU A 361 -34.39 1.22 -15.12
CA GLU A 361 -34.49 2.13 -13.98
C GLU A 361 -33.12 2.30 -13.31
N ASP A 362 -32.72 3.56 -13.03
CA ASP A 362 -31.52 3.86 -12.25
C ASP A 362 -31.86 3.94 -10.76
N LEU A 363 -31.49 2.91 -10.02
CA LEU A 363 -31.72 2.81 -8.58
C LEU A 363 -30.59 3.44 -7.74
N SER A 364 -29.53 3.97 -8.37
CA SER A 364 -28.35 4.51 -7.68
C SER A 364 -28.51 5.93 -7.14
N GLY A 365 -29.54 6.65 -7.59
CA GLY A 365 -29.83 8.03 -7.16
C GLY A 365 -28.96 9.12 -7.80
N ASN A 366 -28.08 8.78 -8.77
CA ASN A 366 -27.22 9.74 -9.45
C ASN A 366 -27.84 10.38 -10.71
N GLY A 367 -29.11 10.09 -11.02
CA GLY A 367 -29.87 10.76 -12.09
C GLY A 367 -29.71 10.13 -13.49
N GLY A 368 -29.27 8.87 -13.57
CA GLY A 368 -29.04 8.15 -14.82
C GLY A 368 -27.61 8.28 -15.36
N GLY A 369 -27.23 7.35 -16.24
CA GLY A 369 -25.97 7.38 -16.97
C GLY A 369 -26.18 7.40 -18.49
N PHE A 370 -25.35 6.69 -19.24
CA PHE A 370 -25.43 6.72 -20.71
C PHE A 370 -26.57 5.86 -21.24
N VAL A 371 -27.27 6.36 -22.25
CA VAL A 371 -28.22 5.58 -23.06
C VAL A 371 -27.88 5.73 -24.53
N PHE A 372 -27.49 4.61 -25.15
CA PHE A 372 -27.11 4.53 -26.55
C PHE A 372 -28.22 3.84 -27.36
N ASP A 373 -28.73 4.51 -28.39
CA ASP A 373 -29.77 3.98 -29.28
C ASP A 373 -29.14 3.23 -30.46
N CYS A 374 -29.24 1.90 -30.46
CA CYS A 374 -28.71 1.04 -31.51
C CYS A 374 -29.68 0.86 -32.70
N ARG A 375 -30.86 1.50 -32.72
CA ARG A 375 -31.88 1.24 -33.75
C ARG A 375 -31.49 1.68 -35.15
N GLY A 376 -30.52 2.59 -35.28
CA GLY A 376 -29.98 3.04 -36.56
C GLY A 376 -29.12 2.00 -37.29
N ILE A 377 -28.59 1.00 -36.58
CA ILE A 377 -27.74 -0.06 -37.15
C ILE A 377 -28.62 -1.08 -37.89
N HIS A 378 -28.17 -1.62 -39.02
CA HIS A 378 -28.92 -2.61 -39.78
C HIS A 378 -29.26 -3.85 -38.93
N ASN A 379 -30.52 -4.31 -39.03
CA ASN A 379 -31.10 -5.24 -38.08
C ASN A 379 -31.10 -6.69 -38.60
N PRO A 380 -30.36 -7.64 -37.98
CA PRO A 380 -30.36 -9.04 -38.38
C PRO A 380 -31.73 -9.70 -38.21
N GLY A 381 -32.55 -9.28 -37.24
CA GLY A 381 -33.90 -9.82 -37.03
C GLY A 381 -34.90 -9.59 -38.18
N ARG A 382 -34.49 -8.96 -39.30
CA ARG A 382 -35.29 -8.91 -40.54
C ARG A 382 -35.23 -10.22 -41.33
N TYR A 383 -34.20 -11.05 -41.12
CA TYR A 383 -34.05 -12.32 -41.82
C TYR A 383 -34.51 -13.48 -40.93
N PRO A 384 -35.27 -14.45 -41.48
CA PRO A 384 -35.80 -15.58 -40.71
C PRO A 384 -34.75 -16.32 -39.88
N GLU A 385 -33.55 -16.51 -40.40
CA GLU A 385 -32.45 -17.25 -39.81
C GLU A 385 -31.88 -16.63 -38.52
N PHE A 386 -32.12 -15.33 -38.27
CA PHE A 386 -31.66 -14.65 -37.05
C PHE A 386 -32.76 -14.43 -36.01
N LYS A 387 -34.01 -14.84 -36.28
CA LYS A 387 -35.15 -14.58 -35.37
C LYS A 387 -34.95 -15.17 -33.98
N ASP A 388 -34.39 -16.38 -33.91
CA ASP A 388 -34.13 -17.08 -32.65
C ASP A 388 -32.69 -16.89 -32.15
N LYS A 389 -31.94 -15.96 -32.75
CA LYS A 389 -30.56 -15.63 -32.38
C LYS A 389 -30.51 -14.37 -31.52
N THR A 390 -29.41 -14.18 -30.82
CA THR A 390 -29.12 -13.02 -29.98
C THR A 390 -27.80 -12.38 -30.40
N GLY A 391 -27.49 -11.22 -29.85
CA GLY A 391 -26.20 -10.55 -30.08
C GLY A 391 -24.97 -11.32 -29.59
N LYS A 392 -25.16 -12.45 -28.89
CA LYS A 392 -24.10 -13.36 -28.42
C LYS A 392 -23.76 -14.45 -29.43
N ASP A 393 -24.67 -14.74 -30.37
CA ASP A 393 -24.50 -15.83 -31.33
C ASP A 393 -23.49 -15.43 -32.43
N GLN A 394 -22.55 -16.33 -32.73
CA GLN A 394 -21.50 -16.08 -33.72
C GLN A 394 -22.07 -15.65 -35.08
N GLN A 395 -23.18 -16.24 -35.52
CA GLN A 395 -23.84 -15.88 -36.78
C GLN A 395 -24.33 -14.42 -36.78
N ALA A 396 -24.85 -13.92 -35.65
CA ALA A 396 -25.27 -12.53 -35.51
C ALA A 396 -24.06 -11.59 -35.42
N ILE A 397 -22.99 -12.00 -34.71
CA ILE A 397 -21.72 -11.28 -34.63
C ILE A 397 -21.10 -11.11 -36.03
N ASP A 398 -21.07 -12.18 -36.82
CA ASP A 398 -20.53 -12.18 -38.18
C ASP A 398 -21.36 -11.28 -39.11
N PHE A 399 -22.68 -11.32 -38.98
CA PHE A 399 -23.57 -10.40 -39.68
C PHE A 399 -23.25 -8.95 -39.33
N PHE A 400 -23.06 -8.65 -38.04
CA PHE A 400 -22.72 -7.30 -37.60
C PHE A 400 -21.40 -6.80 -38.17
N LYS A 401 -20.35 -7.60 -38.10
CA LYS A 401 -19.01 -7.23 -38.60
C LYS A 401 -18.94 -7.07 -40.11
N THR A 402 -19.76 -7.82 -40.86
CA THR A 402 -19.65 -7.86 -42.33
C THR A 402 -20.71 -7.05 -43.07
N LYS A 403 -21.83 -6.72 -42.42
CA LYS A 403 -23.00 -6.10 -43.06
C LYS A 403 -23.46 -4.81 -42.40
N THR A 404 -22.76 -4.31 -41.36
CA THR A 404 -23.21 -3.16 -40.58
C THR A 404 -22.05 -2.30 -40.08
N ASP A 405 -22.33 -1.06 -39.67
CA ASP A 405 -21.35 -0.14 -39.07
C ASP A 405 -21.33 -0.21 -37.52
N ILE A 406 -21.66 -1.37 -36.93
CA ILE A 406 -21.79 -1.50 -35.47
C ILE A 406 -20.47 -1.19 -34.73
N ASP A 407 -19.32 -1.49 -35.36
CA ASP A 407 -18.02 -1.30 -34.75
C ASP A 407 -17.67 0.19 -34.63
N VAL A 408 -18.04 1.00 -35.63
CA VAL A 408 -17.91 2.46 -35.56
C VAL A 408 -18.78 3.02 -34.43
N PHE A 409 -20.00 2.50 -34.28
CA PHE A 409 -20.91 2.93 -33.22
C PHE A 409 -20.36 2.63 -31.82
N ILE A 410 -19.88 1.40 -31.57
CA ILE A 410 -19.39 1.01 -30.25
C ILE A 410 -18.09 1.71 -29.87
N GLU A 411 -17.19 1.97 -30.83
CA GLU A 411 -15.96 2.74 -30.55
C GLU A 411 -16.28 4.18 -30.11
N ASN A 412 -17.23 4.85 -30.77
CA ASN A 412 -17.66 6.18 -30.34
C ASN A 412 -18.32 6.18 -28.94
N ALA A 413 -19.10 5.13 -28.62
CA ALA A 413 -19.66 4.95 -27.29
C ALA A 413 -18.57 4.74 -26.23
N LYS A 414 -17.54 3.92 -26.51
CA LYS A 414 -16.39 3.71 -25.61
C LYS A 414 -15.63 4.99 -25.32
N LEU A 415 -15.42 5.83 -26.34
CA LEU A 415 -14.73 7.12 -26.17
C LEU A 415 -15.49 8.04 -25.22
N SER A 416 -16.82 8.10 -25.35
CA SER A 416 -17.67 8.93 -24.49
C SER A 416 -17.69 8.43 -23.04
N VAL A 417 -17.74 7.11 -22.85
CA VAL A 417 -17.76 6.48 -21.52
C VAL A 417 -16.42 6.60 -20.80
N ASN A 418 -15.28 6.49 -21.51
CA ASN A 418 -13.94 6.53 -20.91
C ASN A 418 -13.72 7.74 -20.01
N SER A 419 -13.91 8.94 -20.55
CA SER A 419 -13.63 10.17 -19.83
C SER A 419 -14.53 10.31 -18.61
N THR A 420 -15.76 9.80 -18.66
CA THR A 420 -16.65 9.79 -17.50
C THR A 420 -16.20 8.80 -16.44
N ILE A 421 -15.81 7.58 -16.81
CA ILE A 421 -15.28 6.59 -15.87
C ILE A 421 -14.04 7.13 -15.15
N GLU A 422 -13.08 7.70 -15.88
CA GLU A 422 -11.87 8.28 -15.30
C GLU A 422 -12.21 9.40 -14.30
N ASN A 423 -13.08 10.33 -14.69
CA ASN A 423 -13.54 11.40 -13.80
C ASN A 423 -14.32 10.87 -12.59
N TYR A 424 -15.11 9.82 -12.75
CA TYR A 424 -15.93 9.26 -11.68
C TYR A 424 -15.07 8.52 -10.66
N ILE A 425 -14.03 7.83 -11.12
CA ILE A 425 -12.99 7.25 -10.27
C ILE A 425 -12.27 8.37 -9.50
N GLU A 426 -11.82 9.43 -10.19
CA GLU A 426 -11.11 10.56 -9.57
C GLU A 426 -11.98 11.28 -8.52
N ARG A 427 -13.29 11.43 -8.79
CA ARG A 427 -14.23 12.13 -7.92
C ARG A 427 -14.92 11.25 -6.89
N GLY A 428 -14.59 9.96 -6.82
CA GLY A 428 -15.12 9.03 -5.82
C GLY A 428 -16.61 8.70 -5.96
N PHE A 429 -17.13 8.65 -7.19
CA PHE A 429 -18.47 8.11 -7.46
C PHE A 429 -18.50 6.60 -7.25
N ASN A 430 -19.66 6.05 -6.90
CA ASN A 430 -19.82 4.63 -6.55
C ASN A 430 -20.53 3.80 -7.62
N SER A 431 -21.20 4.41 -8.60
CA SER A 431 -21.82 3.68 -9.70
C SER A 431 -21.94 4.52 -10.97
N LEU A 432 -22.00 3.83 -12.11
CA LEU A 432 -22.33 4.39 -13.41
C LEU A 432 -23.20 3.39 -14.17
N MET A 433 -24.30 3.87 -14.74
CA MET A 433 -25.17 3.06 -15.59
C MET A 433 -24.88 3.32 -17.07
N ILE A 434 -24.80 2.28 -17.89
CA ILE A 434 -24.63 2.36 -19.34
C ILE A 434 -25.67 1.44 -19.99
N SER A 435 -26.53 1.96 -20.83
CA SER A 435 -27.63 1.21 -21.42
C SER A 435 -27.60 1.25 -22.94
N PHE A 436 -27.72 0.09 -23.59
CA PHE A 436 -27.85 -0.05 -25.03
C PHE A 436 -29.25 -0.50 -25.40
N GLY A 437 -29.96 0.30 -26.20
CA GLY A 437 -31.34 0.05 -26.57
C GLY A 437 -31.49 -0.38 -28.04
N CYS A 438 -32.32 -1.38 -28.32
CA CYS A 438 -32.81 -1.62 -29.68
C CYS A 438 -34.30 -1.96 -29.69
N THR A 439 -34.90 -2.16 -30.87
CA THR A 439 -36.37 -2.35 -30.97
C THR A 439 -36.89 -3.59 -30.24
N GLY A 440 -36.11 -4.68 -30.24
CA GLY A 440 -36.49 -5.95 -29.61
C GLY A 440 -35.64 -6.34 -28.41
N GLY A 441 -34.55 -5.61 -28.14
CA GLY A 441 -33.63 -5.90 -27.04
C GLY A 441 -32.75 -7.15 -27.18
N GLN A 442 -32.76 -7.84 -28.33
CA GLN A 442 -32.15 -9.18 -28.48
C GLN A 442 -30.83 -9.23 -29.27
N HIS A 443 -30.66 -8.40 -30.31
CA HIS A 443 -29.49 -8.47 -31.20
C HIS A 443 -28.50 -7.32 -30.97
N ARG A 444 -28.81 -6.14 -31.52
CA ARG A 444 -27.89 -4.99 -31.55
C ARG A 444 -27.52 -4.49 -30.16
N SER A 445 -28.51 -4.36 -29.28
CA SER A 445 -28.30 -3.94 -27.89
C SER A 445 -27.46 -4.93 -27.08
N VAL A 446 -27.67 -6.23 -27.30
CA VAL A 446 -26.92 -7.30 -26.60
C VAL A 446 -25.46 -7.28 -27.04
N TYR A 447 -25.20 -7.21 -28.35
CA TYR A 447 -23.84 -7.13 -28.88
C TYR A 447 -23.07 -5.94 -28.31
N CYS A 448 -23.67 -4.74 -28.32
CA CYS A 448 -23.02 -3.54 -27.81
C CYS A 448 -22.79 -3.59 -26.29
N ALA A 449 -23.72 -4.16 -25.51
CA ALA A 449 -23.57 -4.30 -24.08
C ALA A 449 -22.42 -5.27 -23.70
N GLU A 450 -22.32 -6.42 -24.38
CA GLU A 450 -21.22 -7.38 -24.23
C GLU A 450 -19.87 -6.75 -24.60
N ALA A 451 -19.81 -6.04 -25.73
CA ALA A 451 -18.59 -5.38 -26.20
C ALA A 451 -18.13 -4.27 -25.26
N MET A 452 -19.05 -3.50 -24.68
CA MET A 452 -18.73 -2.47 -23.68
C MET A 452 -18.27 -3.10 -22.36
N ALA A 453 -18.93 -4.16 -21.90
CA ALA A 453 -18.56 -4.86 -20.67
C ALA A 453 -17.14 -5.40 -20.75
N LYS A 454 -16.83 -6.15 -21.82
CA LYS A 454 -15.49 -6.66 -22.09
C LYS A 454 -14.45 -5.53 -22.08
N TYR A 455 -14.72 -4.46 -22.82
CA TYR A 455 -13.80 -3.33 -22.92
C TYR A 455 -13.54 -2.65 -21.56
N ILE A 456 -14.57 -2.44 -20.74
CA ILE A 456 -14.42 -1.81 -19.43
C ILE A 456 -13.66 -2.73 -18.47
N THR A 457 -13.99 -4.02 -18.45
CA THR A 457 -13.28 -5.02 -17.63
C THR A 457 -11.80 -5.12 -17.99
N GLU A 458 -11.44 -5.02 -19.27
CA GLU A 458 -10.04 -5.06 -19.72
C GLU A 458 -9.27 -3.77 -19.41
N LYS A 459 -9.94 -2.61 -19.44
CA LYS A 459 -9.29 -1.30 -19.34
C LYS A 459 -9.27 -0.72 -17.92
N PHE A 460 -10.31 -0.94 -17.13
CA PHE A 460 -10.52 -0.28 -15.85
C PHE A 460 -10.60 -1.29 -14.70
N GLN A 461 -9.99 -0.97 -13.57
CA GLN A 461 -10.08 -1.77 -12.36
C GLN A 461 -11.36 -1.42 -11.57
N VAL A 462 -12.50 -1.80 -12.12
CA VAL A 462 -13.85 -1.46 -11.63
C VAL A 462 -14.74 -2.69 -11.64
N ASN A 463 -15.78 -2.73 -10.80
CA ASN A 463 -16.75 -3.82 -10.86
C ASN A 463 -17.69 -3.62 -12.04
N VAL A 464 -17.89 -4.65 -12.85
CA VAL A 464 -18.75 -4.59 -14.03
C VAL A 464 -19.90 -5.58 -13.86
N ILE A 465 -21.13 -5.07 -13.89
CA ILE A 465 -22.35 -5.88 -13.84
C ILE A 465 -23.05 -5.76 -15.19
N LEU A 466 -23.03 -6.83 -15.99
CA LEU A 466 -23.75 -6.89 -17.26
C LEU A 466 -25.13 -7.55 -17.07
N ARG A 467 -26.17 -6.91 -17.58
CA ARG A 467 -27.57 -7.37 -17.51
C ARG A 467 -28.26 -7.28 -18.86
N HIS A 468 -29.00 -8.32 -19.20
CA HIS A 468 -29.77 -8.38 -20.44
C HIS A 468 -31.25 -8.46 -20.12
N ARG A 469 -31.93 -7.31 -20.11
CA ARG A 469 -33.31 -7.17 -19.61
C ARG A 469 -34.35 -8.05 -20.32
N GLU A 470 -34.07 -8.50 -21.54
CA GLU A 470 -34.97 -9.38 -22.30
C GLU A 470 -34.60 -10.87 -22.21
N GLN A 471 -33.51 -11.20 -21.53
CA GLN A 471 -33.01 -12.57 -21.31
C GLN A 471 -33.04 -12.96 -19.81
N GLU A 472 -33.33 -12.00 -18.95
CA GLU A 472 -33.75 -12.15 -17.55
C GLU A 472 -35.27 -12.26 -17.49
#